data_AF-A0A8T5AG68-F1
#
_entry.id   AF-A0A8T5AG68-F1
#
_cell.length_a   1.000
_cell.length_b   1.000
_cell.length_c   1.000
_cell.angle_alpha   90.00
_cell.angle_beta   90.00
_cell.angle_gamma   90.00
#
_symmetry.space_group_name_H-M   'P 1'
#
loop_
_entity.id
_entity.type
_entity.pdbx_description
1 polymer ?
#
loop_
_entity_poly.entity_id
_entity_poly.type
_entity_poly.pdbx_seq_one_letter_code
_entity_poly.pdbx_strand_id
1 'polypeptide(L)' 'MSEKKETVGVVFECMSCRAHINAEQLTMTPEVKCPNCGYRILRKVRSPIVRRIKAR' A
#
# COMPACT_ATOMS: atom_id res chain seq x y z
N MET A 1 8.21 -11.01 -24.24
CA MET A 1 7.00 -10.74 -23.43
C MET A 1 7.44 -10.10 -22.14
N SER A 2 6.90 -8.93 -21.82
CA SER A 2 7.41 -7.98 -20.83
C SER A 2 7.68 -8.57 -19.45
N GLU A 3 8.92 -8.37 -18.98
CA GLU A 3 9.29 -8.48 -17.58
C GLU A 3 8.48 -7.46 -16.77
N LYS A 4 7.40 -7.93 -16.13
CA LYS A 4 6.74 -7.14 -15.08
C LYS A 4 7.72 -7.05 -13.92
N LYS A 5 8.42 -5.92 -13.82
CA LYS A 5 9.07 -5.50 -12.58
C LYS A 5 7.97 -5.35 -11.53
N GLU A 6 7.70 -6.41 -10.77
CA GLU A 6 6.98 -6.32 -9.51
C GLU A 6 7.88 -5.56 -8.54
N THR A 7 7.85 -4.24 -8.62
CA THR A 7 8.41 -3.39 -7.58
C THR A 7 7.64 -3.74 -6.32
N VAL A 8 8.33 -4.42 -5.38
CA VAL A 8 7.79 -4.80 -4.07
C VAL A 8 7.68 -3.54 -3.20
N GLY A 9 6.92 -2.56 -3.67
CA GLY A 9 6.60 -1.34 -2.95
C GLY A 9 5.54 -1.65 -1.90
N VAL A 10 5.65 -1.03 -0.74
CA VAL A 10 4.59 -1.10 0.26
C VAL A 10 3.39 -0.32 -0.26
N VAL A 11 2.29 -1.03 -0.54
CA VAL A 11 1.01 -0.45 -0.92
C VAL A 11 0.19 -0.18 0.33
N PHE A 12 -0.40 1.01 0.38
CA PHE A 12 -1.33 1.45 1.41
C PHE A 12 -2.73 1.59 0.83
N GLU A 13 -3.75 1.28 1.63
CA GLU A 13 -5.16 1.43 1.30
C GLU A 13 -5.75 2.53 2.18
N CYS A 14 -6.44 3.49 1.58
CA CYS A 14 -7.16 4.51 2.34
C CYS A 14 -8.48 3.94 2.90
N MET A 15 -8.73 4.11 4.20
CA MET A 15 -9.96 3.63 4.84
C MET A 15 -11.24 4.33 4.34
N SER A 16 -11.14 5.56 3.81
CA SER A 16 -12.29 6.35 3.37
C SER A 16 -12.63 6.11 1.91
N CYS A 17 -11.66 6.26 0.99
CA CYS A 17 -11.88 6.12 -0.44
C CYS A 17 -11.44 4.77 -1.04
N ARG A 18 -10.85 3.87 -0.24
CA ARG A 18 -10.29 2.58 -0.68
C ARG A 18 -9.26 2.68 -1.81
N ALA A 19 -8.68 3.85 -2.00
CA ALA A 19 -7.62 4.06 -2.99
C ALA A 19 -6.34 3.35 -2.54
N HIS A 20 -5.69 2.68 -3.49
CA HIS A 20 -4.37 2.08 -3.31
C HIS A 20 -3.30 3.13 -3.63
N ILE A 21 -2.41 3.38 -2.67
CA ILE A 21 -1.40 4.44 -2.73
C ILE A 21 -0.04 3.80 -2.48
N ASN A 22 0.96 4.17 -3.26
CA ASN A 22 2.32 3.68 -3.08
C ASN A 22 3.07 4.50 -2.03
N ALA A 23 4.02 3.87 -1.33
CA ALA A 23 4.88 4.55 -0.35
C ALA A 23 5.60 5.78 -0.94
N GLU A 24 5.99 5.73 -2.22
CA GLU A 24 6.66 6.82 -2.93
C GLU A 24 5.80 8.09 -2.99
N GLN A 25 4.48 7.94 -3.17
CA GLN A 25 3.53 9.06 -3.21
C GLN A 25 3.35 9.68 -1.81
N LEU A 26 3.50 8.89 -0.75
CA LEU A 26 3.46 9.35 0.62
C LEU A 26 4.72 10.14 0.99
N THR A 27 5.89 9.72 0.53
CA THR A 27 7.16 10.41 0.81
C THR A 27 7.28 11.77 0.12
N MET A 28 6.57 12.00 -0.99
CA MET A 28 6.56 13.29 -1.67
C MET A 28 5.79 14.38 -0.90
N THR A 29 4.88 13.98 -0.01
CA THR A 29 4.11 14.93 0.80
C THR A 29 4.67 14.92 2.23
N PRO A 30 4.94 16.07 2.87
CA PRO A 30 5.47 16.12 4.24
C PRO A 30 4.48 15.58 5.30
N GLU A 31 3.22 15.33 4.91
CA GLU A 31 2.18 14.78 5.77
C GLU A 31 1.62 13.46 5.20
N VAL A 32 1.33 12.50 6.09
CA VAL A 32 0.69 11.22 5.75
C VAL A 32 -0.80 11.45 5.49
N LYS A 33 -1.13 11.91 4.28
CA LYS A 33 -2.48 12.14 3.80
C LYS A 33 -2.75 11.34 2.54
N CYS A 34 -3.99 10.86 2.39
CA CYS A 34 -4.43 10.30 1.12
C CYS A 34 -4.50 11.44 0.07
N PRO A 35 -3.83 11.30 -1.09
CA PRO A 35 -3.83 12.33 -2.14
C PRO A 35 -5.22 12.57 -2.74
N ASN A 36 -6.14 11.59 -2.64
CA ASN A 36 -7.46 11.67 -3.26
C ASN A 36 -8.55 12.28 -2.35
N CYS A 37 -8.40 12.19 -1.02
CA CYS A 37 -9.46 12.61 -0.09
C CYS A 37 -8.96 13.36 1.16
N GLY A 38 -7.65 13.48 1.36
CA GLY A 38 -7.07 14.15 2.54
C GLY A 38 -7.19 13.38 3.85
N TYR A 39 -7.80 12.18 3.84
CA TYR A 39 -7.93 11.33 5.03
C TYR A 39 -6.55 10.81 5.48
N ARG A 40 -6.34 10.73 6.80
CA ARG A 40 -5.01 10.43 7.40
C ARG A 40 -4.81 8.98 7.83
N ILE A 41 -5.85 8.15 7.74
CA ILE A 41 -5.77 6.74 8.15
C ILE A 41 -5.59 5.88 6.90
N LEU A 42 -4.43 5.26 6.82
CA LEU A 42 -4.01 4.37 5.75
C LEU A 42 -3.67 3.00 6.32
N ARG A 43 -4.17 1.93 5.69
CA ARG A 43 -3.91 0.55 6.08
C ARG A 43 -2.86 -0.05 5.16
N LYS A 44 -1.81 -0.67 5.71
CA LYS A 44 -0.83 -1.40 4.89
C LYS A 44 -1.48 -2.65 4.29
N VAL A 45 -1.45 -2.77 2.97
CA VAL A 45 -1.99 -3.94 2.26
C VAL A 45 -1.10 -5.15 2.56
N ARG A 46 -1.73 -6.33 2.67
CA ARG A 46 -1.02 -7.58 2.88
C ARG A 46 -0.09 -7.84 1.69
N SER A 47 1.19 -8.04 1.97
CA SER A 47 2.14 -8.46 0.93
C SER A 47 1.68 -9.75 0.25
N PRO A 48 1.97 -9.93 -1.05
CA PRO A 48 1.58 -11.13 -1.80
C PRO A 48 2.31 -12.40 -1.32
N ILE A 49 3.35 -12.24 -0.49
CA ILE A 49 4.13 -13.35 0.07
C ILE A 49 3.24 -14.19 1.00
N VAL A 50 3.06 -15.46 0.62
CA VAL A 50 2.26 -16.42 1.37
C VAL A 50 2.92 -16.76 2.71
N ARG A 51 2.22 -16.47 3.81
CA ARG A 51 2.65 -16.88 5.16
C ARG A 51 2.16 -18.30 5.44
N ARG A 52 3.08 -19.26 5.61
CA ARG A 52 2.78 -20.64 6.05
C ARG A 52 2.65 -20.66 7.57
N ILE A 53 1.57 -21.26 8.07
CA ILE A 53 1.29 -21.40 9.51
C ILE A 53 1.09 -22.90 9.76
N LYS A 54 1.79 -23.47 10.75
CA LYS A 54 1.57 -24.88 11.14
C LYS A 54 0.18 -25.00 11.77
N ALA A 55 -0.63 -25.93 11.28
CA ALA A 55 -1.81 -26.38 11.99
C ALA A 55 -1.34 -27.18 13.23
N ARG A 56 -2.07 -27.06 14.34
CA ARG A 56 -1.80 -27.78 15.59
C ARG A 56 -2.02 -29.27 15.41
#